data_AF-A0A8T3NSE6-F1
#
_entry.id   AF-A0A8T3NSE6-F1
#
_cell.length_a   1.000
_cell.length_b   1.000
_cell.length_c   1.000
_cell.angle_alpha   90.00
_cell.angle_beta   90.00
_cell.angle_gamma   90.00
#
_symmetry.space_group_name_H-M   'P 1'
#
loop_
_entity.id
_entity.type
_entity.pdbx_description
1 polymer ?
#
loop_
_entity_poly.entity_id
_entity_poly.type
_entity_poly.pdbx_seq_one_letter_code
_entity_poly.pdbx_strand_id
1 'polypeptide(L)'
;MCSAYTSLLLPRRPSRLSPPDPLTAFHPATAAWFRAAFAEPTAAQTQGWPVIAAGAHALICAPTGSGKTLAAFLWCIDRLMGQPPPTDPLQRLRVLYV
;
A
#
# COMPACT_ATOMS: atom_id res chain seq x y z
N MET A 1 2.44 6.23 -53.12
CA MET A 1 2.27 4.96 -52.39
C MET A 1 3.63 4.48 -51.90
N CYS A 2 4.02 4.80 -50.67
CA CYS A 2 4.69 3.86 -49.76
C CYS A 2 4.80 4.54 -48.39
N SER A 3 4.14 3.94 -47.41
CA SER A 3 4.01 4.39 -46.03
C SER A 3 4.92 3.53 -45.14
N ALA A 4 5.36 4.16 -44.06
CA ALA A 4 5.57 3.58 -42.74
C ALA A 4 7.01 3.23 -42.28
N TYR A 5 7.14 3.39 -40.97
CA TYR A 5 8.15 2.86 -40.06
C TYR A 5 9.43 3.67 -39.80
N THR A 6 9.28 4.93 -39.42
CA THR A 6 10.20 5.49 -38.41
C THR A 6 9.84 4.87 -37.06
N SER A 7 10.47 3.74 -36.76
CA SER A 7 10.49 3.14 -35.44
C SER A 7 11.23 4.07 -34.49
N LEU A 8 10.49 4.97 -33.84
CA LEU A 8 10.97 5.69 -32.65
C LEU A 8 11.38 4.64 -31.61
N LEU A 9 12.69 4.45 -31.48
CA LEU A 9 13.31 3.76 -30.35
C LEU A 9 12.95 4.54 -29.07
N LEU A 10 11.79 4.23 -28.51
CA LEU A 10 11.52 4.53 -27.11
C LEU A 10 12.65 3.90 -26.29
N PRO A 11 13.31 4.64 -25.40
CA PRO A 11 14.31 4.05 -24.51
C PRO A 11 13.66 2.86 -23.80
N ARG A 12 14.35 1.71 -23.82
CA ARG A 12 13.91 0.52 -23.08
C ARG A 12 13.62 0.97 -21.65
N ARG A 13 12.35 0.92 -21.22
CA ARG A 13 12.00 1.12 -19.81
C ARG A 13 12.96 0.22 -19.01
N PRO A 14 13.70 0.74 -18.02
CA PRO A 14 14.48 -0.12 -17.15
C PRO A 14 13.55 -1.23 -16.67
N SER A 15 14.03 -2.47 -16.71
CA SER A 15 13.31 -3.62 -16.15
C SER A 15 12.82 -3.17 -14.78
N ARG A 16 11.49 -3.03 -14.60
CA ARG A 16 10.95 -2.74 -13.29
C ARG A 16 11.38 -3.93 -12.45
N LEU A 17 12.37 -3.74 -11.59
CA LEU A 17 12.62 -4.66 -10.48
C LEU A 17 11.24 -4.91 -9.89
N SER A 18 10.86 -6.18 -9.72
CA SER A 18 9.60 -6.50 -9.05
C SER A 18 9.56 -5.65 -7.78
N PRO A 19 8.48 -4.86 -7.58
CA PRO A 19 8.42 -4.03 -6.39
C PRO A 19 8.66 -4.92 -5.18
N PRO A 20 9.45 -4.45 -4.18
CA PRO A 20 9.64 -5.21 -2.95
C PRO A 20 8.28 -5.64 -2.40
N ASP A 21 8.21 -6.82 -1.79
CA ASP A 21 6.95 -7.39 -1.29
C ASP A 21 6.18 -6.30 -0.51
N PRO A 22 4.95 -5.94 -0.95
CA PRO A 22 4.20 -4.84 -0.36
C PRO A 22 3.89 -5.05 1.14
N LEU A 23 3.99 -6.28 1.64
CA LEU A 23 3.82 -6.61 3.06
C LEU A 23 5.10 -6.39 3.90
N THR A 24 6.23 -6.07 3.29
CA THR A 24 7.52 -5.89 4.00
C THR A 24 7.49 -4.77 5.04
N ALA A 25 6.63 -3.76 4.83
CA ALA A 25 6.49 -2.63 5.75
C ALA A 25 5.67 -2.94 7.01
N PHE A 26 4.95 -4.07 7.04
CA PHE A 26 4.07 -4.45 8.15
C PHE A 26 4.81 -5.30 9.19
N HIS A 27 4.26 -5.35 10.41
CA HIS A 27 4.72 -6.33 11.39
C HIS A 27 4.53 -7.76 10.87
N PRO A 28 5.42 -8.70 11.25
CA PRO A 28 5.34 -10.09 10.78
C PRO A 28 3.98 -10.76 11.03
N ALA A 29 3.34 -10.46 12.17
CA ALA A 29 2.03 -10.99 12.51
C ALA A 29 0.94 -10.51 11.54
N THR A 30 0.93 -9.22 11.19
CA THR A 30 0.00 -8.64 10.21
C THR A 30 0.21 -9.22 8.82
N ALA A 31 1.48 -9.33 8.39
CA ALA A 31 1.82 -9.91 7.09
C ALA A 31 1.41 -11.40 7.01
N ALA A 32 1.62 -12.17 8.08
CA ALA A 32 1.20 -13.57 8.16
C ALA A 32 -0.33 -13.71 8.12
N TRP A 33 -1.04 -12.90 8.90
CA TRP A 33 -2.50 -12.86 8.87
C TRP A 33 -3.03 -12.52 7.48
N PHE A 34 -2.46 -11.49 6.82
CA PHE A 34 -2.90 -11.08 5.49
C PHE A 34 -2.76 -12.22 4.47
N ARG A 35 -1.59 -12.88 4.45
CA ARG A 35 -1.34 -14.02 3.54
C ARG A 35 -2.24 -15.22 3.81
N ALA A 36 -2.71 -15.39 5.04
CA ALA A 36 -3.67 -16.45 5.38
C ALA A 36 -5.11 -16.09 4.99
N ALA A 37 -5.46 -14.80 5.01
CA ALA A 37 -6.82 -14.32 4.76
C ALA A 37 -7.11 -13.98 3.29
N PHE A 38 -6.09 -13.62 2.52
CA PHE A 38 -6.23 -13.15 1.14
C PHE A 38 -5.22 -13.82 0.22
N ALA A 39 -5.59 -13.99 -1.06
CA ALA A 39 -4.71 -14.55 -2.07
C ALA A 39 -3.51 -13.64 -2.37
N GLU A 40 -3.77 -12.35 -2.62
CA GLU A 40 -2.75 -11.35 -2.90
C GLU A 40 -3.24 -9.92 -2.60
N PRO A 41 -2.32 -8.97 -2.35
CA PRO A 41 -2.66 -7.56 -2.24
C PRO A 41 -3.21 -6.98 -3.55
N THR A 42 -4.22 -6.11 -3.45
CA THR A 42 -4.75 -5.41 -4.62
C THR A 42 -3.77 -4.36 -5.15
N ALA A 43 -3.98 -3.86 -6.38
CA ALA A 43 -3.17 -2.77 -6.93
C ALA A 43 -3.21 -1.50 -6.05
N ALA A 44 -4.38 -1.17 -5.47
CA ALA A 44 -4.55 -0.03 -4.58
C ALA A 44 -3.74 -0.19 -3.29
N GLN A 45 -3.66 -1.40 -2.75
CA GLN A 45 -2.87 -1.73 -1.57
C GLN A 45 -1.37 -1.71 -1.87
N THR A 46 -0.95 -2.41 -2.93
CA THR A 46 0.45 -2.51 -3.34
C THR A 46 1.07 -1.15 -3.65
N GLN A 47 0.31 -0.23 -4.25
CA GLN A 47 0.77 1.13 -4.54
C GLN A 47 0.61 2.08 -3.35
N GLY A 48 -0.41 1.89 -2.52
CA GLY A 48 -0.72 2.78 -1.40
C GLY A 48 0.20 2.58 -0.19
N TRP A 49 0.45 1.33 0.20
CA TRP A 49 1.19 1.03 1.43
C TRP A 49 2.60 1.61 1.49
N PRO A 50 3.43 1.60 0.43
CA PRO A 50 4.75 2.22 0.49
C PRO A 50 4.69 3.73 0.81
N VAL A 51 3.70 4.44 0.26
CA VAL A 51 3.50 5.88 0.50
C VAL A 51 3.02 6.13 1.93
N ILE A 52 2.04 5.35 2.39
CA ILE A 52 1.50 5.43 3.75
C ILE A 52 2.60 5.09 4.77
N ALA A 53 3.40 4.06 4.50
CA ALA A 53 4.47 3.59 5.38
C ALA A 53 5.61 4.60 5.52
N ALA A 54 5.87 5.39 4.47
CA ALA A 54 6.81 6.50 4.51
C ALA A 54 6.31 7.70 5.36
N GLY A 55 5.09 7.63 5.91
CA GLY A 55 4.48 8.72 6.69
C GLY A 55 3.94 9.87 5.84
N ALA A 56 3.83 9.69 4.53
CA ALA A 56 3.32 10.71 3.62
C ALA A 56 1.78 10.74 3.59
N HIS A 57 1.19 11.90 3.29
CA HIS A 57 -0.22 11.99 2.96
C HIS A 57 -0.49 11.25 1.64
N ALA A 58 -1.49 10.38 1.62
CA ALA A 58 -1.81 9.54 0.48
C ALA A 58 -3.25 9.77 0.01
N LEU A 59 -3.43 9.94 -1.30
CA LEU A 59 -4.73 9.89 -1.98
C LEU A 59 -4.78 8.64 -2.86
N ILE A 60 -5.63 7.68 -2.51
CA ILE A 60 -5.80 6.43 -3.27
C ILE A 60 -7.04 6.54 -4.15
N CYS A 61 -6.83 6.82 -5.44
CA CYS A 61 -7.88 6.82 -6.45
C CYS A 61 -7.96 5.45 -7.14
N ALA A 62 -8.96 4.64 -6.78
CA ALA A 62 -9.21 3.34 -7.38
C ALA A 62 -10.71 3.01 -7.43
N PRO A 63 -11.18 2.12 -8.32
CA PRO A 63 -12.57 1.68 -8.38
C PRO A 63 -13.15 1.15 -7.06
N THR A 64 -14.47 0.99 -7.01
CA THR A 64 -15.13 0.23 -5.94
C THR A 64 -14.64 -1.22 -5.94
N GLY A 65 -14.63 -1.86 -4.77
CA GLY A 65 -14.12 -3.24 -4.65
C GLY A 65 -12.58 -3.39 -4.70
N SER A 66 -11.80 -2.34 -4.97
CA SER A 66 -10.33 -2.44 -5.03
C SER A 66 -9.62 -2.57 -3.67
N GLY A 67 -10.33 -2.81 -2.58
CA GLY A 67 -9.73 -3.01 -1.25
C GLY A 67 -9.14 -1.76 -0.60
N LYS A 68 -9.57 -0.55 -0.98
CA LYS A 68 -9.09 0.74 -0.42
C LYS A 68 -9.28 0.83 1.10
N THR A 69 -10.41 0.32 1.61
CA THR A 69 -10.69 0.30 3.06
C THR A 69 -9.61 -0.47 3.80
N LEU A 70 -9.31 -1.69 3.36
CA LEU A 70 -8.24 -2.49 3.97
C LEU A 70 -6.87 -1.83 3.76
N ALA A 71 -6.64 -1.16 2.62
CA ALA A 71 -5.40 -0.42 2.38
C ALA A 71 -5.12 0.62 3.48
N ALA A 72 -6.13 1.40 3.86
CA ALA A 72 -6.01 2.40 4.92
C ALA A 72 -5.98 1.76 6.33
N PHE A 73 -6.98 0.93 6.64
CA PHE A 73 -7.17 0.44 8.01
C PHE A 73 -6.12 -0.58 8.45
N LEU A 74 -5.60 -1.41 7.55
CA LEU A 74 -4.61 -2.41 7.93
C LEU A 74 -3.33 -1.75 8.46
N TRP A 75 -2.89 -0.67 7.80
CA TRP A 75 -1.73 0.10 8.27
C TRP A 75 -1.98 0.73 9.63
N CYS A 76 -3.17 1.31 9.83
CA CYS A 76 -3.57 1.85 11.12
C CYS A 76 -3.48 0.77 12.21
N ILE A 77 -4.11 -0.39 12.03
CA ILE A 77 -4.11 -1.48 13.01
C ILE A 77 -2.69 -1.98 13.28
N ASP A 78 -1.88 -2.18 12.25
CA ASP A 78 -0.48 -2.60 12.38
C ASP A 78 0.34 -1.65 13.27
N ARG A 79 0.19 -0.34 13.04
CA ARG A 79 0.83 0.71 13.84
C ARG A 79 0.33 0.71 15.28
N LEU A 80 -0.96 0.45 15.48
CA LEU A 80 -1.57 0.41 16.81
C LEU A 80 -1.09 -0.79 17.63
N MET A 81 -0.89 -1.95 17.01
CA MET A 81 -0.42 -3.17 17.67
C MET A 81 1.05 -3.06 18.10
N GLY A 82 1.88 -2.35 17.34
CA GLY A 82 3.31 -2.18 17.64
C GLY A 82 3.62 -1.18 18.76
N GLN A 83 2.63 -0.53 19.36
CA GLN A 83 2.84 0.50 20.39
C GLN A 83 1.82 0.38 21.53
N PRO A 84 2.27 0.39 22.81
CA PRO A 84 1.35 0.41 23.93
C PRO A 84 0.45 1.66 23.85
N PRO A 85 -0.78 1.59 24.38
CA PRO A 85 -1.64 2.76 24.45
C PRO A 85 -0.97 3.87 25.28
N PRO A 86 -1.08 5.15 24.89
CA PRO A 86 -0.59 6.25 25.69
C PRO A 86 -1.19 6.25 27.11
N THR A 87 -0.36 6.62 28.09
CA THR A 87 -0.77 6.70 29.50
C THR A 87 -1.82 7.79 29.69
N ASP A 88 -1.61 8.96 29.08
CA ASP A 88 -2.54 10.08 29.04
C ASP A 88 -3.83 9.72 28.27
N PRO A 89 -5.00 9.70 28.92
CA PRO A 89 -6.28 9.44 28.26
C PRO A 89 -6.58 10.36 27.08
N LEU A 90 -6.12 11.62 27.11
CA LEU A 90 -6.37 12.59 26.04
C LEU A 90 -5.64 12.25 24.74
N GLN A 91 -4.64 11.36 24.78
CA GLN A 91 -3.85 10.95 23.62
C GLN A 91 -4.26 9.58 23.07
N ARG A 92 -5.31 8.94 23.61
CA ARG A 92 -5.70 7.58 23.21
C ARG A 92 -6.41 7.51 21.85
N LEU A 93 -6.96 8.60 21.34
CA LEU A 93 -7.47 8.67 19.97
C LEU A 93 -6.28 8.68 18.99
N ARG A 94 -6.00 7.52 18.37
CA ARG A 94 -4.86 7.35 17.46
C ARG A 94 -5.25 7.18 15.99
N VAL A 95 -6.53 6.93 15.70
CA VAL A 95 -7.07 6.77 14.34
C VAL A 95 -8.45 7.40 14.30
N LEU A 96 -8.69 8.26 13.31
CA LEU A 96 -9.99 8.85 13.01
C LEU A 96 -10.32 8.56 11.54
N TYR A 97 -11.48 7.96 11.30
CA TYR A 97 -12.02 7.71 9.96
C TYR A 97 -13.35 8.44 9.84
N VAL A 98 -13.56 9.13 8.72
CA VAL A 98 -14.75 9.96 8.42
C VAL A 98 -15.39 9.45 7.14
#